data_AF-A0A4R5ERA9-F1
#
_entry.id   AF-A0A4R5ERA9-F1
#
_cell.length_a   1.000
_cell.length_b   1.000
_cell.length_c   1.000
_cell.angle_alpha   90.00
_cell.angle_beta   90.00
_cell.angle_gamma   90.00
#
_symmetry.space_group_name_H-M   'P 1'
#
loop_
_entity.id
_entity.type
_entity.pdbx_description
1 polymer ?
#
loop_
_entity_poly.entity_id
_entity_poly.type
_entity_poly.pdbx_seq_one_letter_code
_entity_poly.pdbx_strand_id
1 'polypeptide(L)'
;MLNSWRRQAISAIIFDMKLVLGVDAGGTSSRAALFTLDGTPVRRGHAGGANPGTLGLDTAAANLTAAVRAALPDSGSERLIGAVVGLAGNPSLCATLTERVFGALLPGGDVRGVRVTGDIVTAFAAGTPSPSGTVLISGTGAIAARIAGHAPAGTADGYGWLLGDEGSAFWIGLAAARATVRALTAPRSSPTRTGVDPVRDHEANRPDPALDEVTAGHRTDDHESAGREAGDRGVGSRGAG
;
A
#
# COMPACT_ATOMS: atom_id res chain seq x y z
N MET A 1 -6.78 -8.45 -40.57
CA MET A 1 -5.31 -8.36 -40.75
C MET A 1 -4.69 -7.15 -40.03
N LEU A 2 -5.13 -5.90 -40.21
CA LEU A 2 -4.51 -4.74 -39.54
C LEU A 2 -4.46 -4.81 -38.00
N ASN A 3 -5.51 -5.37 -37.36
CA ASN A 3 -5.58 -5.55 -35.90
C ASN A 3 -4.69 -6.68 -35.36
N SER A 4 -4.35 -7.68 -36.17
CA SER A 4 -3.41 -8.73 -35.74
C SER A 4 -1.97 -8.23 -35.82
N TRP A 5 -1.64 -7.46 -36.87
CA TRP A 5 -0.34 -6.81 -37.04
C TRP A 5 -0.06 -5.76 -35.97
N ARG A 6 -1.05 -4.92 -35.60
CA ARG A 6 -0.91 -4.00 -34.46
C ARG A 6 -0.71 -4.74 -33.13
N ARG A 7 -1.47 -5.81 -32.87
CA ARG A 7 -1.27 -6.62 -31.67
C ARG A 7 0.08 -7.33 -31.67
N GLN A 8 0.54 -7.86 -32.79
CA GLN A 8 1.85 -8.51 -32.91
C GLN A 8 3.00 -7.51 -32.82
N ALA A 9 2.88 -6.31 -33.40
CA ALA A 9 3.89 -5.27 -33.30
C ALA A 9 3.94 -4.65 -31.88
N ILE A 10 2.79 -4.37 -31.27
CA ILE A 10 2.70 -3.93 -29.87
C ILE A 10 3.23 -5.04 -28.95
N SER A 11 2.86 -6.29 -29.18
CA SER A 11 3.38 -7.43 -28.42
C SER A 11 4.89 -7.56 -28.60
N ALA A 12 5.43 -7.48 -29.82
CA ALA A 12 6.86 -7.55 -30.10
C ALA A 12 7.66 -6.37 -29.50
N ILE A 13 7.12 -5.15 -29.53
CA ILE A 13 7.70 -3.98 -28.86
C ILE A 13 7.67 -4.19 -27.34
N ILE A 14 6.57 -4.72 -26.78
CA ILE A 14 6.47 -5.08 -25.36
C ILE A 14 7.43 -6.21 -24.99
N PHE A 15 7.73 -7.14 -25.90
CA PHE A 15 8.62 -8.29 -25.68
C PHE A 15 10.11 -7.90 -25.60
N ASP A 16 10.53 -6.76 -26.15
CA ASP A 16 11.93 -6.28 -26.11
C ASP A 16 12.19 -5.19 -25.05
N MET A 17 11.14 -4.73 -24.36
CA MET A 17 11.26 -3.67 -23.37
C MET A 17 11.78 -4.19 -22.03
N LYS A 18 12.98 -3.73 -21.64
CA LYS A 18 13.54 -3.96 -20.31
C LYS A 18 12.74 -3.22 -19.24
N LEU A 19 12.51 -3.91 -18.13
CA LEU A 19 11.67 -3.42 -17.03
C LEU A 19 12.47 -3.30 -15.74
N VAL A 20 12.10 -2.32 -14.92
CA VAL A 20 12.61 -2.15 -13.55
C VAL A 20 11.44 -2.03 -12.57
N LEU A 21 11.63 -2.56 -11.36
CA LEU A 21 10.60 -2.58 -10.32
C LEU A 21 11.06 -1.80 -9.09
N GLY A 22 10.22 -0.87 -8.62
CA GLY A 22 10.35 -0.28 -7.30
C GLY A 22 9.30 -0.85 -6.36
N VAL A 23 9.70 -1.21 -5.14
CA VAL A 23 8.79 -1.65 -4.09
C VAL A 23 9.05 -0.85 -2.82
N ASP A 24 7.98 -0.37 -2.20
CA ASP A 24 7.98 0.32 -0.91
C ASP A 24 6.97 -0.39 0.01
N ALA A 25 7.45 -1.03 1.07
CA ALA A 25 6.59 -1.74 2.00
C ALA A 25 6.92 -1.44 3.47
N GLY A 26 5.91 -0.90 4.14
CA GLY A 26 5.93 -0.59 5.56
C GLY A 26 5.10 -1.58 6.39
N GLY A 27 4.77 -1.17 7.62
CA GLY A 27 3.93 -1.97 8.52
C GLY A 27 2.47 -2.11 8.06
N THR A 28 1.93 -1.13 7.33
CA THR A 28 0.49 -1.08 7.01
C THR A 28 0.17 -1.44 5.56
N SER A 29 1.05 -1.09 4.62
CA SER A 29 0.81 -1.25 3.19
C SER A 29 2.10 -1.56 2.44
N SER A 30 1.96 -2.27 1.32
CA SER A 30 3.02 -2.50 0.35
C SER A 30 2.60 -1.95 -1.01
N ARG A 31 3.50 -1.24 -1.70
CA ARG A 31 3.28 -0.68 -3.03
C ARG A 31 4.40 -1.13 -3.95
N ALA A 32 4.04 -1.67 -5.11
CA ALA A 32 4.98 -2.03 -6.16
C ALA A 32 4.66 -1.23 -7.42
N ALA A 33 5.68 -0.77 -8.13
CA ALA A 33 5.54 0.01 -9.35
C ALA A 33 6.58 -0.45 -10.38
N LEU A 34 6.07 -0.88 -11.53
CA LEU A 34 6.83 -1.39 -12.65
C LEU A 34 7.00 -0.26 -13.67
N PHE A 35 8.23 -0.07 -14.14
CA PHE A 35 8.60 0.96 -15.10
C PHE A 35 9.43 0.36 -16.23
N THR A 36 9.42 1.05 -17.36
CA THR A 36 10.42 0.92 -18.42
C THR A 36 11.71 1.63 -18.00
N LEU A 37 12.81 1.40 -18.75
CA LEU A 37 14.08 2.08 -18.49
C LEU A 37 14.06 3.60 -18.72
N ASP A 38 13.16 4.10 -19.56
CA ASP A 38 12.98 5.54 -19.78
C ASP A 38 12.11 6.22 -18.71
N GLY A 39 11.68 5.47 -17.68
CA GLY A 39 10.89 5.97 -16.56
C GLY A 39 9.37 5.98 -16.81
N THR A 40 8.91 5.43 -17.94
CA THR A 40 7.47 5.30 -18.21
C THR A 40 6.82 4.29 -17.25
N PRO A 41 5.78 4.68 -16.50
CA PRO A 41 5.05 3.76 -15.63
C PRO A 41 4.27 2.74 -16.45
N VAL A 42 4.47 1.45 -16.17
CA VAL A 42 3.79 0.33 -16.84
C VAL A 42 2.62 -0.15 -16.01
N ARG A 43 2.84 -0.43 -14.72
CA ARG A 43 1.85 -1.08 -13.86
C ARG A 43 2.16 -0.83 -12.38
N ARG A 44 1.13 -0.92 -11.53
CA ARG A 44 1.26 -0.80 -10.08
C ARG A 44 0.55 -1.95 -9.39
N GLY A 45 1.01 -2.26 -8.17
CA GLY A 45 0.43 -3.25 -7.28
C GLY A 45 0.36 -2.71 -5.86
N HIS A 46 -0.64 -3.15 -5.11
CA HIS A 46 -0.84 -2.79 -3.71
C HIS A 46 -1.27 -4.02 -2.93
N ALA A 47 -0.77 -4.17 -1.70
CA ALA A 47 -1.25 -5.16 -0.73
C ALA A 47 -1.12 -4.63 0.71
N GLY A 48 -1.40 -5.49 1.71
CA GLY A 48 -1.13 -5.18 3.12
C GLY A 48 0.36 -4.94 3.40
N GLY A 49 0.69 -4.57 4.64
CA GLY A 49 2.08 -4.34 5.06
C GLY A 49 2.95 -5.58 4.92
N ALA A 50 4.26 -5.36 4.80
CA ALA A 50 5.24 -6.44 4.68
C ALA A 50 6.43 -6.27 5.63
N ASN A 51 6.25 -5.56 6.75
CA ASN A 51 7.25 -5.54 7.81
C ASN A 51 7.29 -6.90 8.54
N PRO A 52 8.35 -7.71 8.37
CA PRO A 52 8.43 -9.05 8.94
C PRO A 52 8.54 -9.05 10.48
N GLY A 53 9.01 -7.95 11.08
CA GLY A 53 9.09 -7.82 12.53
C GLY A 53 7.73 -7.62 13.20
N THR A 54 6.77 -7.01 12.51
CA THR A 54 5.41 -6.77 13.03
C THR A 54 4.44 -7.89 12.65
N LEU A 55 4.57 -8.43 11.44
CA LEU A 55 3.59 -9.38 10.87
C LEU A 55 4.05 -10.84 10.88
N GLY A 56 5.33 -11.09 11.15
CA GLY A 56 5.95 -12.39 10.91
C GLY A 56 6.26 -12.61 9.42
N LEU A 57 7.15 -13.56 9.16
CA LEU A 57 7.71 -13.78 7.81
C LEU A 57 6.67 -14.27 6.80
N ASP A 58 5.73 -15.12 7.20
CA ASP A 58 4.75 -15.71 6.28
C ASP A 58 3.72 -14.69 5.79
N THR A 59 3.12 -13.92 6.70
CA THR A 59 2.17 -12.85 6.34
C THR A 59 2.85 -11.76 5.53
N ALA A 60 4.06 -11.36 5.92
CA ALA A 60 4.84 -10.39 5.15
C ALA A 60 5.15 -10.90 3.73
N ALA A 61 5.53 -12.18 3.58
CA ALA A 61 5.80 -12.79 2.28
C ALA A 61 4.54 -12.85 1.40
N ALA A 62 3.40 -13.22 1.97
CA ALA A 62 2.13 -13.25 1.25
C ALA A 62 1.74 -11.86 0.72
N ASN A 63 1.83 -10.83 1.58
CA ASN A 63 1.50 -9.47 1.19
C ASN A 63 2.48 -8.89 0.15
N LEU A 64 3.78 -9.08 0.36
CA LEU A 64 4.80 -8.63 -0.60
C LEU A 64 4.64 -9.32 -1.95
N THR A 65 4.40 -10.64 -1.95
CA THR A 65 4.12 -11.42 -3.16
C THR A 65 2.89 -10.89 -3.89
N ALA A 66 1.80 -10.60 -3.18
CA ALA A 66 0.58 -10.07 -3.77
C ALA A 66 0.82 -8.68 -4.42
N ALA A 67 1.54 -7.78 -3.74
CA ALA A 67 1.88 -6.48 -4.30
C ALA A 67 2.77 -6.61 -5.55
N VAL A 68 3.80 -7.46 -5.50
CA VAL A 68 4.72 -7.67 -6.63
C VAL A 68 3.99 -8.32 -7.80
N ARG A 69 3.20 -9.38 -7.61
CA ARG A 69 2.45 -10.03 -8.70
C ARG A 69 1.43 -9.10 -9.37
N ALA A 70 0.80 -8.22 -8.58
CA ALA A 70 -0.12 -7.23 -9.13
C ALA A 70 0.59 -6.23 -10.07
N ALA A 71 1.86 -5.88 -9.77
CA ALA A 71 2.69 -5.00 -10.59
C ALA A 71 3.44 -5.71 -11.73
N LEU A 72 3.99 -6.90 -11.47
CA LEU A 72 4.82 -7.71 -12.34
C LEU A 72 4.09 -9.03 -12.64
N PRO A 73 3.33 -9.12 -13.75
CA PRO A 73 2.74 -10.38 -14.16
C PRO A 73 3.83 -11.35 -14.65
N ASP A 74 3.57 -12.67 -14.59
CA ASP A 74 4.55 -13.71 -14.96
C ASP A 74 5.16 -13.50 -16.35
N SER A 75 4.34 -13.03 -17.31
CA SER A 75 4.78 -12.68 -18.67
C SER A 75 5.83 -11.57 -18.75
N GLY A 76 6.08 -10.82 -17.67
CA GLY A 76 7.05 -9.74 -17.56
C GLY A 76 8.30 -10.10 -16.76
N SER A 77 8.33 -11.23 -16.05
CA SER A 77 9.43 -11.59 -15.16
C SER A 77 10.76 -11.80 -15.90
N GLU A 78 10.73 -12.34 -17.13
CA GLU A 78 11.93 -12.48 -17.97
C GLU A 78 12.52 -11.14 -18.45
N ARG A 79 11.71 -10.08 -18.44
CA ARG A 79 12.12 -8.73 -18.87
C ARG A 79 12.56 -7.84 -17.72
N LEU A 80 12.37 -8.29 -16.47
CA LEU A 80 12.79 -7.55 -15.29
C LEU A 80 14.32 -7.63 -15.18
N ILE A 81 14.99 -6.50 -15.38
CA ILE A 81 16.45 -6.42 -15.30
C ILE A 81 16.96 -5.89 -13.96
N GLY A 82 16.07 -5.41 -13.09
CA GLY A 82 16.43 -4.93 -11.77
C GLY A 82 15.23 -4.58 -10.91
N ALA A 83 15.37 -4.74 -9.60
CA ALA A 83 14.39 -4.33 -8.62
C ALA A 83 15.05 -3.66 -7.42
N VAL A 84 14.39 -2.65 -6.86
CA VAL A 84 14.73 -2.06 -5.56
C VAL A 84 13.55 -2.27 -4.63
N VAL A 85 13.81 -2.88 -3.47
CA VAL A 85 12.80 -3.24 -2.49
C VAL A 85 13.12 -2.51 -1.18
N GLY A 86 12.40 -1.42 -0.92
CA GLY A 86 12.42 -0.71 0.36
C GLY A 86 11.49 -1.40 1.35
N LEU A 87 12.05 -1.93 2.42
CA LEU A 87 11.30 -2.63 3.48
C LEU A 87 11.54 -1.98 4.83
N ALA A 88 10.45 -1.76 5.57
CA ALA A 88 10.53 -1.44 6.99
C ALA A 88 10.85 -2.70 7.79
N GLY A 89 11.77 -2.60 8.75
CA GLY A 89 12.06 -3.67 9.71
C GLY A 89 13.54 -4.02 9.80
N ASN A 90 13.82 -5.16 10.44
CA ASN A 90 15.18 -5.64 10.63
C ASN A 90 15.84 -5.99 9.27
N PRO A 91 17.05 -5.49 8.96
CA PRO A 91 17.70 -5.71 7.67
C PRO A 91 17.87 -7.19 7.28
N SER A 92 18.21 -8.06 8.24
CA SER A 92 18.40 -9.49 7.98
C SER A 92 17.08 -10.18 7.65
N LEU A 93 16.00 -9.87 8.39
CA LEU A 93 14.67 -10.40 8.07
C LEU A 93 14.14 -9.87 6.74
N CYS A 94 14.43 -8.62 6.40
CA CYS A 94 14.06 -8.01 5.12
C CYS A 94 14.79 -8.69 3.94
N ALA A 95 16.07 -9.02 4.11
CA ALA A 95 16.83 -9.79 3.12
C ALA A 95 16.22 -11.18 2.90
N THR A 96 15.97 -11.93 3.98
CA THR A 96 15.32 -13.26 3.90
C THR A 96 13.93 -13.20 3.25
N LEU A 97 13.14 -12.19 3.60
CA LEU A 97 11.82 -11.97 3.00
C LEU A 97 11.93 -11.70 1.49
N THR A 98 12.87 -10.85 1.09
CA THR A 98 13.10 -10.48 -0.32
C THR A 98 13.56 -11.70 -1.12
N GLU A 99 14.54 -12.45 -0.60
CA GLU A 99 15.03 -13.69 -1.25
C GLU A 99 13.91 -14.71 -1.41
N ARG A 100 13.08 -14.93 -0.37
CA ARG A 100 11.95 -15.86 -0.44
C ARG A 100 10.93 -15.46 -1.51
N VAL A 101 10.57 -14.17 -1.57
CA VAL A 101 9.55 -13.69 -2.50
C VAL A 101 10.08 -13.66 -3.93
N PHE A 102 11.23 -13.04 -4.17
CA PHE A 102 11.77 -12.91 -5.52
C PHE A 102 12.35 -14.22 -6.05
N GLY A 103 12.88 -15.09 -5.20
CA GLY A 103 13.32 -16.43 -5.60
C GLY A 103 12.17 -17.30 -6.12
N ALA A 104 10.94 -17.07 -5.64
CA ALA A 104 9.75 -17.77 -6.13
C ALA A 104 9.11 -17.12 -7.37
N LEU A 105 9.36 -15.83 -7.61
CA LEU A 105 8.72 -15.05 -8.68
C LEU A 105 9.59 -14.90 -9.94
N LEU A 106 10.91 -14.93 -9.78
CA LEU A 106 11.84 -14.72 -10.88
C LEU A 106 12.24 -16.05 -11.53
N PRO A 107 12.45 -16.07 -12.87
CA PRO A 107 12.85 -17.27 -13.59
C PRO A 107 14.13 -17.86 -12.99
N GLY A 108 14.09 -19.16 -12.68
CA GLY A 108 15.22 -19.88 -12.06
C GLY A 108 15.63 -19.38 -10.67
N GLY A 109 14.83 -18.51 -10.04
CA GLY A 109 15.13 -17.90 -8.74
C GLY A 109 16.32 -16.93 -8.78
N ASP A 110 16.67 -16.35 -9.93
CA ASP A 110 17.78 -15.40 -10.02
C ASP A 110 17.43 -14.04 -9.41
N VAL A 111 17.88 -13.81 -8.17
CA VAL A 111 17.67 -12.58 -7.42
C VAL A 111 18.83 -11.58 -7.51
N ARG A 112 19.86 -11.81 -8.35
CA ARG A 112 21.05 -10.94 -8.41
C ARG A 112 20.76 -9.50 -8.78
N GLY A 113 19.67 -9.25 -9.52
CA GLY A 113 19.20 -7.92 -9.88
C GLY A 113 18.32 -7.25 -8.82
N VAL A 114 18.04 -7.92 -7.69
CA VAL A 114 17.15 -7.43 -6.64
C VAL A 114 17.97 -6.85 -5.49
N ARG A 115 17.81 -5.54 -5.25
CA ARG A 115 18.46 -4.83 -4.14
C ARG A 115 17.44 -4.54 -3.05
N VAL A 116 17.65 -5.11 -1.86
CA VAL A 116 16.89 -4.73 -0.66
C VAL A 116 17.52 -3.48 -0.02
N THR A 117 16.68 -2.59 0.49
CA THR A 117 17.08 -1.40 1.24
C THR A 117 16.03 -1.07 2.30
N GLY A 118 16.33 -0.11 3.18
CA GLY A 118 15.33 0.40 4.11
C GLY A 118 14.27 1.22 3.39
N ASP A 119 13.03 1.17 3.86
CA ASP A 119 11.92 2.02 3.42
C ASP A 119 12.28 3.52 3.42
N ILE A 120 13.16 3.95 4.33
CA ILE A 120 13.65 5.33 4.37
C ILE A 120 14.38 5.78 3.10
N VAL A 121 15.09 4.87 2.43
CA VAL A 121 15.83 5.16 1.20
C VAL A 121 14.86 5.30 0.03
N THR A 122 13.86 4.42 -0.06
CA THR A 122 12.83 4.49 -1.11
C THR A 122 11.92 5.70 -0.92
N ALA A 123 11.56 6.04 0.32
CA ALA A 123 10.80 7.23 0.65
C ALA A 123 11.55 8.51 0.23
N PHE A 124 12.85 8.60 0.51
CA PHE A 124 13.68 9.73 0.06
C PHE A 124 13.73 9.82 -1.47
N ALA A 125 14.03 8.71 -2.15
CA ALA A 125 14.15 8.67 -3.61
C ALA A 125 12.82 8.97 -4.34
N ALA A 126 11.68 8.74 -3.68
CA ALA A 126 10.38 9.11 -4.22
C ALA A 126 10.14 10.64 -4.23
N GLY A 127 10.79 11.38 -3.33
CA GLY A 127 10.65 12.83 -3.20
C GLY A 127 11.64 13.64 -4.04
N THR A 128 12.74 13.04 -4.49
CA THR A 128 13.80 13.76 -5.21
C THR A 128 14.68 12.86 -6.07
N PRO A 129 15.15 13.32 -7.24
CA PRO A 129 16.19 12.63 -8.01
C PRO A 129 17.59 12.81 -7.44
N SER A 130 17.77 13.72 -6.45
CA SER A 130 19.07 13.92 -5.81
C SER A 130 19.53 12.65 -5.10
N PRO A 131 20.80 12.23 -5.24
CA PRO A 131 21.31 11.07 -4.54
C PRO A 131 21.55 11.34 -3.04
N SER A 132 21.48 12.60 -2.59
CA SER A 132 21.79 13.01 -1.22
C SER A 132 20.87 14.12 -0.71
N GLY A 133 20.60 14.12 0.59
CA GLY A 133 19.68 15.06 1.24
C GLY A 133 19.22 14.54 2.60
N THR A 134 18.03 14.96 3.03
CA THR A 134 17.43 14.54 4.29
C THR A 134 15.98 14.14 4.04
N VAL A 135 15.50 13.15 4.79
CA VAL A 135 14.11 12.70 4.80
C VAL A 135 13.61 12.65 6.24
N LEU A 136 12.34 13.03 6.45
CA LEU A 136 11.59 12.84 7.68
C LEU A 136 10.36 12.02 7.34
N ILE A 137 10.20 10.88 8.01
CA ILE A 137 9.03 10.03 7.92
C ILE A 137 8.27 10.17 9.23
N SER A 138 6.98 10.47 9.13
CA SER A 138 6.03 10.41 10.25
C SER A 138 4.77 9.71 9.76
N GLY A 139 4.66 8.43 10.11
CA GLY A 139 3.53 7.56 9.81
C GLY A 139 3.15 6.78 11.07
N THR A 140 3.04 5.45 10.97
CA THR A 140 2.85 4.60 12.16
C THR A 140 4.02 4.74 13.14
N GLY A 141 5.25 4.76 12.62
CA GLY A 141 6.48 5.15 13.33
C GLY A 141 7.05 6.46 12.78
N ALA A 142 8.18 6.92 13.32
CA ALA A 142 8.82 8.15 12.88
C ALA A 142 10.34 8.08 12.93
N ILE A 143 10.98 8.66 11.92
CA ILE A 143 12.44 8.69 11.79
C ILE A 143 12.87 9.83 10.88
N ALA A 144 13.98 10.48 11.21
CA ALA A 144 14.70 11.34 10.30
C ALA A 144 16.01 10.69 9.86
N ALA A 145 16.40 10.85 8.60
CA ALA A 145 17.70 10.42 8.12
C ALA A 145 18.34 11.38 7.14
N ARG A 146 19.66 11.48 7.23
CA ARG A 146 20.51 12.03 6.18
C ARG A 146 20.84 10.91 5.20
N ILE A 147 20.61 11.13 3.92
CA ILE A 147 20.95 10.23 2.82
C ILE A 147 22.17 10.76 2.09
N ALA A 148 23.15 9.89 1.83
CA ALA A 148 24.28 10.16 0.95
C ALA A 148 24.45 9.01 -0.05
N GLY A 149 24.45 9.32 -1.34
CA GLY A 149 24.57 8.31 -2.40
C GLY A 149 23.49 7.22 -2.35
N HIS A 150 22.24 7.57 -2.06
CA HIS A 150 21.13 6.62 -1.82
C HIS A 150 21.39 5.59 -0.70
N ALA A 151 22.20 5.94 0.29
CA ALA A 151 22.41 5.18 1.50
C ALA A 151 22.19 6.04 2.75
N PRO A 152 21.69 5.48 3.87
CA PRO A 152 21.62 6.19 5.14
C PRO A 152 23.03 6.56 5.62
N ALA A 153 23.27 7.85 5.85
CA ALA A 153 24.54 8.40 6.36
C ALA A 153 24.43 8.91 7.81
N GLY A 154 23.27 8.73 8.43
CA GLY A 154 22.95 9.11 9.80
C GLY A 154 21.44 9.16 9.99
N THR A 155 20.99 8.71 11.15
CA THR A 155 19.58 8.71 11.55
C THR A 155 19.40 9.48 12.85
N ALA A 156 18.19 10.01 13.06
CA ALA A 156 17.73 10.52 14.33
C ALA A 156 16.37 9.89 14.63
N ASP A 157 16.23 9.35 15.84
CA ASP A 157 15.10 8.52 16.26
C ASP A 157 14.96 7.22 15.41
N GLY A 158 13.76 6.64 15.34
CA GLY A 158 13.48 5.35 14.70
C GLY A 158 13.72 4.14 15.60
N TYR A 159 13.75 4.32 16.92
CA TYR A 159 13.94 3.22 17.90
C TYR A 159 12.67 2.43 18.21
N GLY A 160 11.60 2.67 17.44
CA GLY A 160 10.31 2.03 17.59
C GLY A 160 9.45 2.65 18.70
N TRP A 161 8.17 2.32 18.66
CA TRP A 161 7.11 2.92 19.48
C TRP A 161 7.33 2.98 20.99
N LEU A 162 8.20 2.13 21.55
CA LEU A 162 8.47 2.07 22.99
C LEU A 162 9.56 3.05 23.42
N LEU A 163 10.60 3.24 22.60
CA LEU A 163 11.82 4.00 22.95
C LEU A 163 12.08 5.19 22.02
N GLY A 164 11.19 5.45 21.07
CA GLY A 164 11.32 6.49 20.06
C GLY A 164 10.03 6.66 19.27
N ASP A 165 10.16 6.85 17.97
CA ASP A 165 9.06 7.19 17.05
C ASP A 165 8.32 8.47 17.49
N GLU A 166 9.05 9.46 18.00
CA GLU A 166 8.47 10.72 18.45
C GLU A 166 7.82 11.47 17.28
N GLY A 167 6.62 11.99 17.51
CA GLY A 167 5.84 12.65 16.47
C GLY A 167 5.14 11.70 15.48
N SER A 168 5.28 10.38 15.65
CA SER A 168 4.49 9.39 14.91
C SER A 168 3.01 9.37 15.32
N ALA A 169 2.16 8.75 14.49
CA ALA A 169 0.76 8.52 14.82
C ALA A 169 0.60 7.69 16.11
N PHE A 170 1.47 6.70 16.34
CA PHE A 170 1.44 5.92 17.58
C PHE A 170 1.78 6.80 18.79
N TRP A 171 2.83 7.61 18.71
CA TRP A 171 3.24 8.51 19.79
C TRP A 171 2.13 9.49 20.16
N ILE A 172 1.51 10.11 19.15
CA ILE A 172 0.38 11.04 19.33
C ILE A 172 -0.81 10.31 19.96
N GLY A 173 -1.18 9.14 19.43
CA GLY A 173 -2.29 8.34 19.95
C GLY A 173 -2.09 7.92 21.41
N LEU A 174 -0.88 7.49 21.77
CA LEU A 174 -0.54 7.11 23.15
C LEU A 174 -0.55 8.33 24.10
N ALA A 175 -0.05 9.48 23.64
CA ALA A 175 -0.11 10.72 24.41
C ALA A 175 -1.55 11.14 24.69
N ALA A 176 -2.43 11.06 23.68
CA ALA A 176 -3.86 11.33 23.81
C ALA A 176 -4.54 10.36 24.79
N ALA A 177 -4.32 9.05 24.65
CA ALA A 177 -4.88 8.05 25.56
C ALA A 177 -4.46 8.28 27.03
N ARG A 178 -3.17 8.58 27.26
CA ARG A 178 -2.65 8.90 28.59
C ARG A 178 -3.28 10.18 29.15
N ALA A 179 -3.47 11.21 28.32
CA ALA A 179 -4.12 12.45 28.72
C ALA A 179 -5.58 12.21 29.13
N THR A 180 -6.33 11.42 28.36
CA THR A 180 -7.71 11.03 28.68
C THR A 180 -7.80 10.29 30.00
N VAL A 181 -6.95 9.29 30.23
CA VAL A 181 -6.92 8.55 31.50
C VAL A 181 -6.63 9.49 32.68
N ARG A 182 -5.65 10.40 32.55
CA ARG A 182 -5.35 11.39 33.58
C ARG A 182 -6.53 12.31 33.88
N ALA A 183 -7.26 12.75 32.85
CA ALA A 183 -8.42 13.61 33.04
C ALA A 183 -9.57 12.88 33.75
N LEU A 184 -9.78 11.60 33.44
CA LEU A 184 -10.81 10.76 34.07
C LEU A 184 -10.49 10.38 35.51
N THR A 185 -9.20 10.24 35.86
CA THR A 185 -8.75 9.87 37.20
C THR A 185 -8.32 11.06 38.06
N ALA A 186 -8.25 12.26 37.47
CA ALA A 186 -8.00 13.47 38.23
C ALA A 186 -9.04 13.60 39.35
N PRO A 187 -8.64 13.91 40.59
CA PRO A 187 -9.59 14.18 41.65
C PRO A 187 -10.54 15.26 41.15
N ARG A 188 -11.86 15.00 41.24
CA ARG A 188 -12.82 16.08 41.06
C ARG A 188 -12.48 17.11 42.13
N SER A 189 -12.01 18.28 41.71
CA SER A 189 -11.92 19.43 42.59
C SER A 189 -13.28 19.55 43.27
N SER A 190 -13.30 19.43 44.60
CA SER A 190 -14.53 19.54 45.38
C SER A 190 -15.27 20.76 44.86
N PRO A 191 -16.58 20.66 44.54
CA PRO A 191 -17.31 21.81 44.06
C PRO A 191 -17.20 22.86 45.16
N THR A 192 -16.41 23.90 44.92
CA THR A 192 -16.56 25.13 45.70
C THR A 192 -17.99 25.54 45.39
N ARG A 193 -18.84 25.51 46.41
CA ARG A 193 -20.28 25.63 46.34
C ARG A 193 -20.68 26.98 45.72
N THR A 194 -20.66 27.05 44.40
CA THR A 194 -21.34 28.04 43.55
C THR A 194 -21.83 27.23 42.36
N GLY A 195 -23.07 26.76 42.48
CA GLY A 195 -23.62 25.73 41.61
C GLY A 195 -23.82 26.20 40.19
N VAL A 196 -23.37 25.37 39.24
CA VAL A 196 -24.12 24.93 38.06
C VAL A 196 -23.55 23.54 37.69
N ASP A 197 -24.40 22.53 37.55
CA ASP A 197 -24.03 21.13 37.30
C ASP A 197 -24.03 20.85 35.78
N PRO A 198 -22.89 20.51 35.14
CA PRO A 198 -22.83 20.31 33.70
C PRO A 198 -23.14 18.86 33.24
N VAL A 199 -23.56 17.96 34.14
CA VAL A 199 -23.70 16.51 33.82
C VAL A 199 -25.07 16.15 33.19
N ARG A 200 -25.91 17.12 32.81
CA ARG A 200 -27.25 16.84 32.25
C ARG A 200 -27.39 16.82 30.72
N ASP A 201 -26.36 17.15 29.95
CA ASP A 201 -26.54 17.32 28.50
C ASP A 201 -26.25 16.07 27.65
N HIS A 202 -25.85 14.93 28.24
CA HIS A 202 -25.55 13.73 27.44
C HIS A 202 -26.75 12.79 27.19
N GLU A 203 -27.90 12.98 27.87
CA GLU A 203 -29.12 12.20 27.63
C GLU A 203 -30.04 12.81 26.54
N ALA A 204 -29.74 14.00 26.02
CA ALA A 204 -30.58 14.69 25.03
C ALA A 204 -30.27 14.34 23.56
N ASN A 205 -29.30 13.46 23.28
CA ASN A 205 -28.94 13.08 21.91
C ASN A 205 -28.95 11.55 21.73
N ARG A 206 -30.10 10.92 22.00
CA ARG A 206 -30.42 9.61 21.43
C ARG A 206 -30.99 9.84 20.03
N PRO A 207 -30.44 9.22 18.96
CA PRO A 207 -31.11 9.24 17.67
C PRO A 207 -32.46 8.52 17.76
N ASP A 208 -33.46 9.11 17.12
CA ASP A 208 -34.83 8.60 16.97
C ASP A 208 -34.82 7.17 16.37
N PRO A 209 -35.50 6.17 16.95
CA PRO A 209 -35.58 4.82 16.40
C PRO A 209 -36.41 4.69 15.10
N ALA A 210 -36.88 5.79 14.50
CA ALA A 210 -37.72 5.77 13.31
C ALA A 210 -37.00 5.88 11.94
N LEU A 211 -35.69 5.64 11.85
CA LEU A 211 -34.96 5.65 10.56
C LEU A 211 -34.29 4.31 10.17
N ASP A 212 -34.61 3.22 10.88
CA ASP A 212 -34.02 1.89 10.63
C ASP A 212 -34.64 1.09 9.45
N GLU A 213 -35.43 1.71 8.58
CA GLU A 213 -36.04 1.03 7.41
C GLU A 213 -35.50 1.41 6.03
N VAL A 214 -34.39 2.15 5.92
CA VAL A 214 -33.77 2.45 4.60
C VAL A 214 -32.27 2.18 4.58
N THR A 215 -31.82 0.99 5.01
CA THR A 215 -30.53 0.44 4.53
C THR A 215 -30.40 -1.08 4.62
N ALA A 216 -31.50 -1.83 4.53
CA ALA A 216 -31.46 -3.29 4.34
C ALA A 216 -31.67 -3.64 2.86
N GLY A 217 -30.62 -3.55 2.05
CA GLY A 217 -30.73 -3.93 0.63
C GLY A 217 -29.49 -3.62 -0.20
N HIS A 218 -28.36 -4.26 0.09
CA HIS A 218 -27.33 -4.52 -0.93
C HIS A 218 -26.69 -5.88 -0.62
N ARG A 219 -27.44 -6.94 -0.99
CA ARG A 219 -26.84 -8.25 -1.26
C ARG A 219 -26.29 -8.20 -2.68
N THR A 220 -25.08 -8.71 -2.78
CA THR A 220 -24.35 -9.14 -3.97
C THR A 220 -25.24 -9.99 -4.88
N ASP A 221 -25.32 -9.63 -6.16
CA ASP A 221 -25.60 -10.61 -7.20
C ASP A 221 -24.56 -10.45 -8.32
N ASP A 222 -23.81 -11.54 -8.47
CA ASP A 222 -22.92 -11.84 -9.57
C ASP A 222 -23.69 -11.88 -10.89
N HIS A 223 -23.17 -11.24 -11.93
CA HIS A 223 -23.58 -11.51 -13.31
C HIS A 223 -22.42 -12.09 -14.10
N GLU A 224 -22.39 -13.42 -14.10
CA GLU A 224 -21.79 -14.23 -15.14
C GLU A 224 -22.66 -14.13 -16.41
N SER A 225 -21.99 -13.98 -17.54
CA SER A 225 -22.55 -13.78 -18.88
C SER A 225 -22.77 -15.10 -19.62
N ALA A 226 -23.96 -15.32 -20.21
CA ALA A 226 -24.11 -16.15 -21.42
C ALA A 226 -25.48 -15.98 -22.08
N GLY A 227 -25.49 -15.84 -23.41
CA GLY A 227 -26.61 -16.26 -24.26
C GLY A 227 -27.56 -15.17 -24.77
N ARG A 228 -27.20 -14.48 -25.86
CA ARG A 228 -28.18 -13.90 -26.79
C ARG A 228 -28.22 -14.73 -28.06
N GLU A 229 -29.22 -15.61 -28.15
CA GLU A 229 -29.82 -16.04 -29.42
C GLU A 229 -31.08 -15.20 -29.66
N ALA A 230 -31.10 -14.49 -30.78
CA ALA A 230 -32.30 -14.09 -31.55
C ALA A 230 -31.74 -13.59 -32.90
N GLY A 231 -32.03 -14.17 -34.06
CA GLY A 231 -33.31 -14.74 -34.47
C GLY A 231 -34.20 -13.62 -35.00
N ASP A 232 -33.76 -12.90 -36.03
CA ASP A 232 -34.61 -11.97 -36.77
C ASP A 232 -34.82 -12.48 -38.20
N ARG A 233 -35.99 -13.10 -38.41
CA ARG A 233 -36.64 -13.23 -39.72
C ARG A 233 -37.86 -12.31 -39.69
N GLY A 234 -37.85 -11.29 -40.54
CA GLY A 234 -38.98 -10.37 -40.66
C GLY A 234 -38.93 -9.53 -41.92
N VAL A 235 -38.74 -10.16 -43.09
CA VAL A 235 -38.97 -9.51 -44.39
C VAL A 235 -40.45 -9.59 -44.74
N GLY A 236 -41.09 -8.43 -44.93
CA GLY A 236 -42.28 -8.31 -45.78
C GLY A 236 -43.27 -7.22 -45.39
N SER A 237 -43.24 -6.07 -46.08
CA SER A 237 -44.31 -5.68 -47.02
C SER A 237 -44.13 -4.26 -47.60
N ARG A 238 -43.99 -4.22 -48.93
CA ARG A 238 -44.63 -3.34 -49.93
C ARG A 238 -44.94 -1.86 -49.60
N GLY A 239 -44.41 -0.98 -50.45
CA GLY A 239 -45.28 -0.32 -51.46
C GLY A 239 -45.35 1.21 -51.49
N ALA A 240 -45.03 1.73 -52.68
CA ALA A 240 -45.52 2.95 -53.33
C ALA A 240 -45.06 4.34 -52.85
N GLY A 241 -44.55 5.13 -53.80
CA GLY A 241 -44.26 6.56 -53.68
C GLY A 241 -43.05 6.97 -54.51
#